data_AF-A0A8J6Q0F4-F1
#
_entry.id   AF-A0A8J6Q0F4-F1
#
_cell.length_a   1.000
_cell.length_b   1.000
_cell.length_c   1.000
_cell.angle_alpha   90.00
_cell.angle_beta   90.00
_cell.angle_gamma   90.00
#
_symmetry.space_group_name_H-M   'P 1'
#
loop_
_entity.id
_entity.type
_entity.pdbx_description
1 polymer ?
#
loop_
_entity_poly.entity_id
_entity_poly.type
_entity_poly.pdbx_seq_one_letter_code
_entity_poly.pdbx_strand_id
1 'polypeptide(L)'
;MKNIILYSIYLLSFYVFSQEETNINNLVMDNIEPAKTIALENITFYESPSFDKKSGVIKVNDSFNIVNYYRGIPYRNITFYNIRYKGQKGYINSKRKLKMSNYRISFEFEKEINMFKDSISRIKTKKEREERLARQMLADSLKNDLYFNKCSYIKNEVDEFEGYKIISTIDYIINDPKLVVRELRIQLARVKNEKFVIFSSYDLGCTSPYKSSKSYVKVKLENNDIITFYHHGDIDCGDEFRLYGRISESEIARLKSSEIKTVRLSGTEGYLDVDVDYFKDFFIKKLKCIE
;
A
#
# COMPACT_ATOMS: atom_id res chain seq x y z
N MET A 1 36.21 22.71 -14.15
CA MET A 1 34.97 22.18 -14.78
C MET A 1 34.27 21.30 -13.77
N LYS A 2 32.97 21.59 -13.55
CA LYS A 2 32.10 21.03 -12.51
C LYS A 2 31.62 19.63 -12.90
N ASN A 3 31.50 18.74 -11.91
CA ASN A 3 30.27 17.96 -11.66
C ASN A 3 30.43 17.20 -10.33
N ILE A 4 29.77 17.72 -9.30
CA ILE A 4 29.55 17.06 -8.02
C ILE A 4 28.03 16.86 -7.92
N ILE A 5 27.59 15.61 -7.89
CA ILE A 5 26.23 15.22 -7.53
C ILE A 5 26.25 14.98 -6.03
N LEU A 6 25.61 15.87 -5.27
CA LEU A 6 25.36 15.73 -3.84
C LEU A 6 23.84 15.66 -3.65
N TYR A 7 23.35 14.45 -3.35
CA TYR A 7 22.04 14.22 -2.76
C TYR A 7 22.12 14.60 -1.28
N SER A 8 21.30 15.55 -0.84
CA SER A 8 21.15 15.90 0.58
C SER A 8 19.75 15.55 1.06
N ILE A 9 19.73 14.58 1.98
CA ILE A 9 18.63 14.15 2.85
C ILE A 9 18.58 15.12 4.05
N TYR A 10 17.40 15.62 4.41
CA TYR A 10 17.10 16.23 5.72
C TYR A 10 15.68 15.78 6.11
N LEU A 11 15.54 14.78 6.99
CA LEU A 11 15.36 14.87 8.44
C LEU A 11 13.99 15.43 8.88
N LEU A 12 13.11 14.47 9.18
CA LEU A 12 11.92 14.57 10.03
C LEU A 12 12.34 14.31 11.49
N SER A 13 12.03 15.22 12.43
CA SER A 13 11.46 14.86 13.74
C SER A 13 10.94 16.07 14.55
N PHE A 14 9.65 15.97 14.91
CA PHE A 14 8.92 16.44 16.10
C PHE A 14 8.85 17.92 16.55
N TYR A 15 7.61 18.44 16.58
CA TYR A 15 7.02 18.97 17.82
C TYR A 15 5.61 18.41 18.02
N VAL A 16 5.33 18.14 19.29
CA VAL A 16 4.21 17.40 19.89
C VAL A 16 3.03 18.33 20.16
N PHE A 17 1.79 17.84 19.95
CA PHE A 17 0.72 17.90 20.96
C PHE A 17 -0.38 16.89 20.58
N SER A 18 -0.57 15.88 21.45
CA SER A 18 -1.83 15.16 21.59
C SER A 18 -2.53 15.69 22.84
N GLN A 19 -3.86 15.76 22.81
CA GLN A 19 -4.69 15.28 23.90
C GLN A 19 -6.03 14.76 23.35
N GLU A 20 -6.51 13.75 24.06
CA GLU A 20 -7.55 12.79 23.74
C GLU A 20 -8.99 13.33 23.82
N GLU A 21 -9.85 12.62 23.09
CA GLU A 21 -11.23 12.19 23.36
C GLU A 21 -12.25 13.09 24.09
N THR A 22 -13.37 13.33 23.41
CA THR A 22 -14.67 12.80 23.91
C THR A 22 -15.67 12.65 22.77
N ASN A 23 -16.21 11.44 22.69
CA ASN A 23 -17.38 11.05 21.91
C ASN A 23 -18.57 11.03 22.89
N ILE A 24 -19.73 11.60 22.55
CA ILE A 24 -21.08 11.17 22.98
C ILE A 24 -22.13 11.90 22.13
N ASN A 25 -22.72 11.12 21.22
CA ASN A 25 -24.11 11.03 20.77
C ASN A 25 -25.12 12.16 21.01
N ASN A 26 -25.90 12.39 19.94
CA ASN A 26 -27.26 12.91 19.86
C ASN A 26 -27.45 14.43 19.93
N LEU A 27 -27.43 15.07 18.75
CA LEU A 27 -28.53 15.95 18.34
C LEU A 27 -28.73 15.83 16.82
N VAL A 28 -29.93 15.39 16.48
CA VAL A 28 -30.48 15.23 15.14
C VAL A 28 -30.76 16.63 14.56
N MET A 29 -30.41 16.81 13.28
CA MET A 29 -30.86 17.84 12.32
C MET A 29 -30.91 19.30 12.80
N ASP A 30 -29.90 20.08 12.43
CA ASP A 30 -30.05 21.26 11.55
C ASP A 30 -28.69 21.98 11.39
N ASN A 31 -28.49 22.59 10.22
CA ASN A 31 -27.35 23.43 9.80
C ASN A 31 -26.23 22.74 9.00
N ILE A 32 -26.40 22.78 7.67
CA ILE A 32 -25.32 22.76 6.70
C ILE A 32 -24.57 24.10 6.85
N GLU A 33 -23.39 24.09 7.46
CA GLU A 33 -22.46 25.24 7.36
C GLU A 33 -21.86 25.30 5.96
N PRO A 34 -21.98 26.43 5.24
CA PRO A 34 -21.34 26.63 3.97
C PRO A 34 -19.81 26.74 4.12
N ALA A 35 -19.12 26.27 3.08
CA ALA A 35 -17.68 26.19 2.93
C ALA A 35 -16.88 27.32 3.61
N LYS A 36 -15.90 26.89 4.40
CA LYS A 36 -14.81 27.67 5.01
C LYS A 36 -14.36 28.81 4.08
N THR A 37 -14.76 30.02 4.44
CA THR A 37 -14.37 31.26 3.79
C THR A 37 -12.86 31.44 3.98
N ILE A 38 -12.11 31.50 2.89
CA ILE A 38 -10.70 31.91 2.95
C ILE A 38 -10.71 33.39 3.33
N ALA A 39 -10.19 33.69 4.51
CA ALA A 39 -10.18 35.04 5.08
C ALA A 39 -9.48 36.04 4.14
N LEU A 40 -10.20 37.12 3.81
CA LEU A 40 -9.80 38.26 2.98
C LEU A 40 -8.78 39.18 3.68
N GLU A 41 -7.91 38.65 4.53
CA GLU A 41 -7.13 39.43 5.50
C GLU A 41 -5.95 40.24 4.92
N ASN A 42 -5.73 40.24 3.60
CA ASN A 42 -4.62 41.00 3.00
C ASN A 42 -5.01 41.86 1.79
N ILE A 43 -6.25 42.35 1.72
CA ILE A 43 -6.64 43.35 0.72
C ILE A 43 -6.61 44.74 1.33
N THR A 44 -5.59 45.52 1.00
CA THR A 44 -5.54 46.97 1.29
C THR A 44 -6.16 47.72 0.13
N PHE A 45 -7.24 48.47 0.40
CA PHE A 45 -7.89 49.36 -0.56
C PHE A 45 -7.26 50.76 -0.45
N TYR A 46 -6.93 51.38 -1.58
CA TYR A 46 -6.44 52.76 -1.65
C TYR A 46 -7.47 53.62 -2.39
N GLU A 47 -7.86 54.76 -1.83
CA GLU A 47 -8.60 55.79 -2.56
C GLU A 47 -7.68 56.45 -3.61
N SER A 48 -8.17 56.56 -4.84
CA SER A 48 -7.42 57.14 -5.97
C SER A 48 -7.81 58.61 -6.22
N PRO A 49 -6.90 59.43 -6.79
CA PRO A 49 -7.11 60.87 -6.96
C PRO A 49 -8.04 61.22 -8.13
N SER A 50 -8.64 62.41 -8.05
CA SER A 50 -9.56 63.01 -9.02
C SER A 50 -8.84 63.64 -10.22
N PHE A 51 -9.40 63.51 -11.43
CA PHE A 51 -9.04 64.32 -12.61
C PHE A 51 -10.25 64.62 -13.51
N ASP A 52 -10.29 65.83 -14.09
CA ASP A 52 -11.44 66.41 -14.81
C ASP A 52 -11.19 66.66 -16.32
N LYS A 53 -12.30 66.53 -17.06
CA LYS A 53 -12.75 67.11 -18.36
C LYS A 53 -11.78 67.20 -19.55
N LYS A 54 -11.83 66.18 -20.44
CA LYS A 54 -12.09 66.42 -21.90
C LYS A 54 -12.36 65.19 -22.80
N SER A 55 -12.38 63.96 -22.31
CA SER A 55 -12.75 62.79 -23.12
C SER A 55 -13.44 61.72 -22.27
N GLY A 56 -14.46 61.06 -22.82
CA GLY A 56 -15.48 60.26 -22.11
C GLY A 56 -14.98 59.35 -20.97
N VAL A 57 -15.74 59.37 -19.86
CA VAL A 57 -15.40 58.83 -18.54
C VAL A 57 -15.28 57.29 -18.49
N ILE A 58 -14.23 56.80 -17.81
CA ILE A 58 -14.16 55.48 -17.15
C ILE A 58 -14.13 55.73 -15.64
N LYS A 59 -15.13 55.24 -14.89
CA LYS A 59 -15.07 55.25 -13.41
C LYS A 59 -14.31 54.00 -12.96
N VAL A 60 -13.18 54.19 -12.27
CA VAL A 60 -12.42 53.12 -11.63
C VAL A 60 -12.90 53.06 -10.18
N ASN A 61 -13.70 52.05 -9.84
CA ASN A 61 -14.36 52.01 -8.53
C ASN A 61 -13.58 51.24 -7.48
N ASP A 62 -12.77 50.24 -7.87
CA ASP A 62 -12.01 49.39 -6.94
C ASP A 62 -10.82 48.76 -7.67
N SER A 63 -9.76 48.40 -6.95
CA SER A 63 -8.69 47.55 -7.49
C SER A 63 -8.44 46.38 -6.56
N PHE A 64 -8.06 45.22 -7.11
CA PHE A 64 -7.61 44.08 -6.31
C PHE A 64 -6.35 43.48 -6.91
N ASN A 65 -5.52 42.90 -6.03
CA ASN A 65 -4.24 42.32 -6.39
C ASN A 65 -4.34 40.79 -6.34
N ILE A 66 -3.90 40.12 -7.40
CA ILE A 66 -3.63 38.68 -7.38
C ILE A 66 -2.13 38.48 -7.23
N VAL A 67 -1.72 37.86 -6.12
CA VAL A 67 -0.33 37.49 -5.86
C VAL A 67 -0.16 36.01 -6.20
N ASN A 68 0.60 35.72 -7.26
CA ASN A 68 0.94 34.36 -7.64
C ASN A 68 2.17 33.88 -6.86
N TYR A 69 2.03 32.73 -6.20
CA TYR A 69 3.10 32.08 -5.45
C TYR A 69 3.67 30.89 -6.24
N TYR A 70 5.00 30.79 -6.33
CA TYR A 70 5.70 29.61 -6.83
C TYR A 70 6.63 29.11 -5.73
N ARG A 71 6.42 27.86 -5.28
CA ARG A 71 7.15 27.26 -4.13
C ARG A 71 7.10 28.12 -2.85
N GLY A 72 5.95 28.72 -2.55
CA GLY A 72 5.77 29.57 -1.35
C GLY A 72 6.37 30.98 -1.48
N ILE A 73 7.00 31.33 -2.60
CA ILE A 73 7.59 32.65 -2.85
C ILE A 73 6.66 33.46 -3.78
N PRO A 74 6.25 34.70 -3.42
CA PRO A 74 5.45 35.54 -4.30
C PRO A 74 6.28 35.95 -5.52
N TYR A 75 5.90 35.49 -6.70
CA TYR A 75 6.70 35.69 -7.93
C TYR A 75 6.11 36.73 -8.89
N ARG A 76 4.80 36.98 -8.83
CA ARG A 76 4.14 38.04 -9.62
C ARG A 76 2.95 38.65 -8.89
N ASN A 77 2.98 39.96 -8.72
CA ASN A 77 1.82 40.75 -8.34
C ASN A 77 1.14 41.30 -9.61
N ILE A 78 -0.15 41.03 -9.76
CA ILE A 78 -0.97 41.51 -10.86
C ILE A 78 -2.13 42.32 -10.28
N THR A 79 -2.11 43.63 -10.52
CA THR A 79 -3.19 44.54 -10.12
C THR A 79 -4.25 44.61 -11.21
N PHE A 80 -5.50 44.39 -10.82
CA PHE A 80 -6.67 44.55 -11.66
C PHE A 80 -7.51 45.75 -11.21
N TYR A 81 -7.89 46.61 -12.15
CA TYR A 81 -8.75 47.77 -11.93
C TYR A 81 -10.18 47.45 -12.38
N ASN A 82 -11.15 47.65 -11.51
CA ASN A 82 -12.57 47.57 -11.84
C ASN A 82 -12.96 48.81 -12.67
N ILE A 83 -13.49 48.59 -13.86
CA ILE A 83 -13.93 49.65 -14.77
C ILE A 83 -15.40 49.50 -15.11
N ARG A 84 -16.08 50.62 -15.30
CA ARG A 84 -17.45 50.66 -15.82
C ARG A 84 -17.50 51.52 -17.08
N TYR A 85 -17.96 50.94 -18.19
CA TYR A 85 -18.11 51.63 -19.48
C TYR A 85 -19.47 51.27 -20.11
N LYS A 86 -20.26 52.30 -20.49
CA LYS A 86 -21.62 52.16 -21.05
C LYS A 86 -22.52 51.19 -20.26
N GLY A 87 -22.47 51.25 -18.93
CA GLY A 87 -23.29 50.42 -18.03
C GLY A 87 -22.74 49.01 -17.75
N GLN A 88 -21.74 48.54 -18.50
CA GLN A 88 -21.11 47.23 -18.29
C GLN A 88 -19.91 47.32 -17.34
N LYS A 89 -19.75 46.35 -16.43
CA LYS A 89 -18.61 46.22 -15.52
C LYS A 89 -17.53 45.31 -16.14
N GLY A 90 -16.26 45.63 -15.95
CA GLY A 90 -15.11 44.81 -16.37
C GLY A 90 -13.86 45.06 -15.53
N TYR A 91 -12.78 44.34 -15.80
CA TYR A 91 -11.51 44.48 -15.09
C TYR A 91 -10.33 44.65 -16.05
N ILE A 92 -9.35 45.52 -15.73
CA ILE A 92 -8.14 45.76 -16.55
C ILE A 92 -6.88 45.44 -15.75
N ASN A 93 -5.96 44.66 -16.35
CA ASN A 93 -4.63 44.38 -15.81
C ASN A 93 -3.69 45.57 -16.00
N SER A 94 -3.09 46.05 -14.90
CA SER A 94 -2.15 47.18 -14.85
C SER A 94 -0.94 47.11 -15.80
N LYS A 95 -0.51 45.91 -16.23
CA LYS A 95 0.70 45.73 -17.05
C LYS A 95 0.47 45.81 -18.57
N ARG A 96 -0.77 45.90 -19.06
CA ARG A 96 -1.05 46.03 -20.50
C ARG A 96 -1.59 47.43 -20.83
N LYS A 97 -0.80 48.27 -21.52
CA LYS A 97 -1.28 49.52 -22.13
C LYS A 97 -2.27 49.17 -23.25
N LEU A 98 -3.53 49.62 -23.14
CA LEU A 98 -4.53 49.46 -24.20
C LEU A 98 -4.47 50.66 -25.17
N LYS A 99 -4.16 50.40 -26.44
CA LYS A 99 -4.68 51.24 -27.54
C LYS A 99 -6.11 50.77 -27.82
N MET A 100 -7.10 51.60 -27.46
CA MET A 100 -8.51 51.30 -27.68
C MET A 100 -8.87 51.44 -29.16
N SER A 101 -8.62 50.39 -29.92
CA SER A 101 -9.33 50.12 -31.18
C SER A 101 -9.68 48.63 -31.22
N ASN A 102 -10.91 48.31 -30.81
CA ASN A 102 -11.62 47.04 -31.05
C ASN A 102 -10.94 45.72 -30.62
N TYR A 103 -10.81 45.43 -29.31
CA TYR A 103 -10.36 44.11 -28.86
C TYR A 103 -11.21 43.48 -27.72
N ARG A 104 -11.90 42.39 -28.06
CA ARG A 104 -11.84 41.00 -27.51
C ARG A 104 -11.44 40.71 -26.03
N ILE A 105 -11.77 41.56 -25.07
CA ILE A 105 -11.32 41.42 -23.65
C ILE A 105 -12.05 40.31 -22.85
N SER A 106 -13.26 39.89 -23.22
CA SER A 106 -14.04 38.88 -22.44
C SER A 106 -13.47 37.44 -22.53
N PHE A 107 -12.91 37.06 -23.67
CA PHE A 107 -12.46 35.68 -23.91
C PHE A 107 -11.18 35.29 -23.15
N GLU A 108 -10.34 36.25 -22.75
CA GLU A 108 -9.05 35.96 -22.10
C GLU A 108 -9.21 35.62 -20.61
N PHE A 109 -10.18 36.25 -19.92
CA PHE A 109 -10.49 35.98 -18.52
C PHE A 109 -11.17 34.61 -18.30
N GLU A 110 -12.12 34.23 -19.15
CA GLU A 110 -12.76 32.90 -19.08
C GLU A 110 -11.74 31.78 -19.31
N LYS A 111 -10.78 32.01 -20.22
CA LYS A 111 -9.69 31.08 -20.48
C LYS A 111 -8.81 30.87 -19.25
N GLU A 112 -8.43 31.94 -18.55
CA GLU A 112 -7.64 31.85 -17.32
C GLU A 112 -8.40 31.15 -16.18
N ILE A 113 -9.69 31.44 -16.01
CA ILE A 113 -10.54 30.77 -15.01
C ILE A 113 -10.66 29.27 -15.31
N ASN A 114 -10.87 28.89 -16.57
CA ASN A 114 -10.95 27.49 -16.97
C ASN A 114 -9.61 26.77 -16.77
N MET A 115 -8.49 27.41 -17.12
CA MET A 115 -7.14 26.85 -16.86
C MET A 115 -6.88 26.64 -15.36
N PHE A 116 -7.37 27.53 -14.49
CA PHE A 116 -7.23 27.39 -13.05
C PHE A 116 -8.10 26.24 -12.51
N LYS A 117 -9.36 26.13 -12.96
CA LYS A 117 -10.25 25.01 -12.62
C LYS A 117 -9.65 23.66 -13.03
N ASP A 118 -9.09 23.59 -14.24
CA ASP A 118 -8.41 22.40 -14.74
C ASP A 118 -7.20 22.04 -13.87
N SER A 119 -6.43 23.05 -13.43
CA SER A 119 -5.27 22.85 -12.56
C SER A 119 -5.68 22.31 -11.19
N ILE A 120 -6.76 22.83 -10.59
CA ILE A 120 -7.32 22.30 -9.33
C ILE A 120 -7.81 20.86 -9.50
N SER A 121 -8.54 20.58 -10.59
CA SER A 121 -9.04 19.24 -10.90
C SER A 121 -7.89 18.22 -11.01
N ARG A 122 -6.78 18.61 -11.67
CA ARG A 122 -5.56 17.78 -11.78
C ARG A 122 -4.90 17.55 -10.41
N ILE A 123 -4.86 18.55 -9.54
CA ILE A 123 -4.30 18.40 -8.19
C ILE A 123 -5.17 17.44 -7.37
N LYS A 124 -6.49 17.59 -7.41
CA LYS A 124 -7.43 16.74 -6.68
C LYS A 124 -7.33 15.27 -7.11
N THR A 125 -7.37 15.02 -8.43
CA THR A 125 -7.22 13.67 -8.99
C THR A 125 -5.86 13.05 -8.67
N LYS A 126 -4.77 13.84 -8.69
CA LYS A 126 -3.45 13.37 -8.26
C LYS A 126 -3.44 12.96 -6.79
N LYS A 127 -4.02 13.77 -5.90
CA LYS A 127 -4.12 13.48 -4.46
C LYS A 127 -4.92 12.20 -4.20
N GLU A 128 -6.08 12.04 -4.85
CA GLU A 128 -6.91 10.84 -4.74
C GLU A 128 -6.16 9.58 -5.19
N ARG A 129 -5.37 9.67 -6.26
CA ARG A 129 -4.53 8.57 -6.74
C ARG A 129 -3.43 8.21 -5.74
N GLU A 130 -2.76 9.20 -5.15
CA GLU A 130 -1.73 8.99 -4.13
C GLU A 130 -2.31 8.35 -2.87
N GLU A 131 -3.46 8.83 -2.39
CA GLU A 131 -4.17 8.25 -1.24
C GLU A 131 -4.60 6.80 -1.52
N ARG A 132 -5.10 6.50 -2.72
CA ARG A 132 -5.45 5.13 -3.12
C ARG A 132 -4.23 4.21 -3.13
N LEU A 133 -3.10 4.68 -3.67
CA LEU A 133 -1.86 3.90 -3.71
C LEU A 133 -1.35 3.63 -2.29
N ALA A 134 -1.35 4.64 -1.41
CA ALA A 134 -0.93 4.49 -0.02
C ALA A 134 -1.80 3.46 0.75
N ARG A 135 -3.12 3.49 0.56
CA ARG A 135 -4.04 2.50 1.15
C ARG A 135 -3.74 1.08 0.65
N GLN A 136 -3.46 0.93 -0.63
CA GLN A 136 -3.13 -0.38 -1.20
C GLN A 136 -1.82 -0.92 -0.64
N MET A 137 -0.76 -0.09 -0.58
CA MET A 137 0.51 -0.48 0.03
C MET A 137 0.37 -0.90 1.49
N LEU A 138 -0.47 -0.19 2.27
CA LEU A 138 -0.77 -0.54 3.66
C LEU A 138 -1.49 -1.89 3.76
N ALA A 139 -2.50 -2.11 2.90
CA ALA A 139 -3.24 -3.37 2.87
C ALA A 139 -2.34 -4.56 2.49
N ASP A 140 -1.47 -4.38 1.49
CA ASP A 140 -0.51 -5.40 1.07
C ASP A 140 0.51 -5.70 2.18
N SER A 141 0.99 -4.66 2.88
CA SER A 141 1.87 -4.82 4.04
C SER A 141 1.19 -5.60 5.17
N LEU A 142 -0.07 -5.30 5.48
CA LEU A 142 -0.82 -6.01 6.53
C LEU A 142 -1.08 -7.47 6.14
N LYS A 143 -1.41 -7.73 4.87
CA LYS A 143 -1.60 -9.07 4.34
C LYS A 143 -0.32 -9.90 4.42
N ASN A 144 0.83 -9.31 4.09
CA ASN A 144 2.13 -9.96 4.22
C ASN A 144 2.46 -10.26 5.68
N ASP A 145 2.21 -9.33 6.61
CA ASP A 145 2.41 -9.58 8.04
C ASP A 145 1.56 -10.76 8.55
N LEU A 146 0.27 -10.78 8.16
CA LEU A 146 -0.63 -11.89 8.48
C LEU A 146 -0.11 -13.23 7.92
N TYR A 147 0.38 -13.22 6.68
CA TYR A 147 0.87 -14.43 6.02
C TYR A 147 2.19 -14.94 6.63
N PHE A 148 3.18 -14.09 6.84
CA PHE A 148 4.51 -14.50 7.28
C PHE A 148 4.66 -14.61 8.80
N ASN A 149 4.06 -13.71 9.58
CA ASN A 149 4.38 -13.59 11.00
C ASN A 149 3.31 -14.19 11.93
N LYS A 150 2.05 -14.23 11.49
CA LYS A 150 0.91 -14.74 12.27
C LYS A 150 0.52 -16.16 11.86
N CYS A 151 -0.13 -16.89 12.76
CA CYS A 151 -0.60 -18.25 12.48
C CYS A 151 -2.00 -18.18 11.87
N SER A 152 -2.18 -18.83 10.71
CA SER A 152 -3.47 -18.93 10.02
C SER A 152 -3.87 -20.40 9.95
N TYR A 153 -5.12 -20.70 10.27
CA TYR A 153 -5.59 -22.06 10.52
C TYR A 153 -6.74 -22.44 9.59
N ILE A 154 -6.73 -23.70 9.13
CA ILE A 154 -7.91 -24.36 8.55
C ILE A 154 -8.74 -24.98 9.68
N LYS A 155 -8.08 -25.57 10.68
CA LYS A 155 -8.71 -26.16 11.86
C LYS A 155 -7.96 -25.76 13.12
N ASN A 156 -8.66 -25.31 14.14
CA ASN A 156 -8.09 -24.95 15.44
C ASN A 156 -9.16 -25.08 16.52
N GLU A 157 -9.64 -26.31 16.71
CA GLU A 157 -10.80 -26.61 17.54
C GLU A 157 -10.58 -27.89 18.35
N VAL A 158 -11.40 -28.07 19.38
CA VAL A 158 -11.47 -29.33 20.12
C VAL A 158 -12.45 -30.23 19.39
N ASP A 159 -12.02 -31.46 19.10
CA ASP A 159 -12.89 -32.46 18.52
C ASP A 159 -13.96 -32.85 19.57
N GLU A 160 -15.24 -32.63 19.25
CA GLU A 160 -16.34 -32.84 20.21
C GLU A 160 -16.56 -34.32 20.57
N PHE A 161 -16.16 -35.24 19.70
CA PHE A 161 -16.33 -36.67 19.94
C PHE A 161 -15.15 -37.24 20.73
N GLU A 162 -13.93 -36.81 20.40
CA GLU A 162 -12.72 -37.38 20.96
C GLU A 162 -12.11 -36.54 22.11
N GLY A 163 -12.55 -35.29 22.28
CA GLY A 163 -12.13 -34.41 23.37
C GLY A 163 -10.72 -33.82 23.26
N TYR A 164 -9.98 -34.09 22.18
CA TYR A 164 -8.64 -33.53 21.97
C TYR A 164 -8.63 -32.39 20.95
N LYS A 165 -7.68 -31.46 21.12
CA LYS A 165 -7.50 -30.33 20.21
C LYS A 165 -6.83 -30.76 18.91
N ILE A 166 -7.42 -30.39 17.78
CA ILE A 166 -6.87 -30.54 16.43
C ILE A 166 -6.47 -29.16 15.93
N ILE A 167 -5.21 -29.04 15.51
CA ILE A 167 -4.66 -27.84 14.89
C ILE A 167 -4.17 -28.20 13.51
N SER A 168 -4.54 -27.41 12.50
CA SER A 168 -3.99 -27.49 11.15
C SER A 168 -3.91 -26.10 10.56
N THR A 169 -2.74 -25.73 10.06
CA THR A 169 -2.54 -24.42 9.40
C THR A 169 -3.13 -24.42 8.00
N ILE A 170 -3.24 -23.23 7.40
CA ILE A 170 -3.36 -23.14 5.94
C ILE A 170 -2.10 -23.72 5.26
N ASP A 171 -2.21 -23.97 3.96
CA ASP A 171 -1.05 -24.26 3.11
C ASP A 171 -0.25 -22.97 2.87
N TYR A 172 1.05 -23.03 3.15
CA TYR A 172 1.98 -21.95 2.87
C TYR A 172 2.83 -22.31 1.66
N ILE A 173 2.87 -21.42 0.67
CA ILE A 173 3.77 -21.52 -0.48
C ILE A 173 5.14 -21.03 -0.03
N ILE A 174 6.16 -21.86 -0.26
CA ILE A 174 7.49 -21.64 0.33
C ILE A 174 8.51 -21.12 -0.69
N ASN A 175 8.33 -21.40 -1.97
CA ASN A 175 9.12 -20.89 -3.09
C ASN A 175 8.39 -19.78 -3.87
N ASP A 176 9.04 -19.12 -4.84
CA ASP A 176 8.44 -18.04 -5.63
C ASP A 176 7.04 -18.44 -6.17
N PRO A 177 5.95 -17.77 -5.74
CA PRO A 177 4.58 -18.08 -6.18
C PRO A 177 4.35 -17.84 -7.67
N LYS A 178 5.29 -17.19 -8.39
CA LYS A 178 5.26 -17.08 -9.85
C LYS A 178 5.65 -18.38 -10.57
N LEU A 179 6.30 -19.32 -9.87
CA LEU A 179 6.74 -20.61 -10.42
C LEU A 179 5.69 -21.70 -10.20
N VAL A 180 4.49 -21.51 -10.77
CA VAL A 180 3.31 -22.37 -10.57
C VAL A 180 3.61 -23.86 -10.80
N VAL A 181 4.48 -24.20 -11.76
CA VAL A 181 4.79 -25.59 -12.15
C VAL A 181 5.65 -26.35 -11.12
N ARG A 182 6.21 -25.66 -10.12
CA ARG A 182 7.08 -26.24 -9.08
C ARG A 182 6.71 -25.72 -7.70
N GLU A 183 5.44 -25.37 -7.53
CA GLU A 183 4.98 -24.83 -6.26
C GLU A 183 5.12 -25.88 -5.16
N LEU A 184 5.78 -25.48 -4.07
CA LEU A 184 5.92 -26.27 -2.86
C LEU A 184 5.06 -25.63 -1.78
N ARG A 185 4.07 -26.38 -1.31
CA ARG A 185 3.23 -26.00 -0.18
C ARG A 185 3.62 -26.79 1.06
N ILE A 186 3.62 -26.11 2.20
CA ILE A 186 3.81 -26.73 3.51
C ILE A 186 2.65 -26.36 4.43
N GLN A 187 2.08 -27.38 5.06
CA GLN A 187 1.10 -27.27 6.14
C GLN A 187 1.67 -27.89 7.41
N LEU A 188 1.33 -27.30 8.56
CA LEU A 188 1.66 -27.82 9.89
C LEU A 188 0.39 -28.28 10.57
N ALA A 189 0.45 -29.44 11.22
CA ALA A 189 -0.68 -29.97 11.98
C ALA A 189 -0.24 -30.53 13.33
N ARG A 190 -1.16 -30.52 14.28
CA ARG A 190 -1.06 -31.24 15.55
C ARG A 190 -2.36 -31.96 15.83
N VAL A 191 -2.26 -33.25 16.11
CA VAL A 191 -3.36 -34.10 16.53
C VAL A 191 -2.95 -34.76 17.83
N LYS A 192 -3.71 -34.53 18.91
CA LYS A 192 -3.29 -34.89 20.27
C LYS A 192 -1.91 -34.28 20.58
N ASN A 193 -0.91 -35.12 20.84
CA ASN A 193 0.48 -34.71 21.09
C ASN A 193 1.40 -34.95 19.88
N GLU A 194 0.89 -35.50 18.78
CA GLU A 194 1.67 -35.76 17.58
C GLU A 194 1.65 -34.55 16.65
N LYS A 195 2.84 -34.15 16.19
CA LYS A 195 3.07 -33.02 15.29
C LYS A 195 3.43 -33.53 13.92
N PHE A 196 2.89 -32.88 12.89
CA PHE A 196 3.05 -33.28 11.50
C PHE A 196 3.41 -32.07 10.64
N VAL A 197 4.22 -32.34 9.63
CA VAL A 197 4.44 -31.48 8.48
C VAL A 197 3.88 -32.18 7.25
N ILE A 198 3.07 -31.47 6.49
CA ILE A 198 2.51 -31.96 5.24
C ILE A 198 3.17 -31.16 4.11
N PHE A 199 3.82 -31.87 3.19
CA PHE A 199 4.39 -31.29 1.98
C PHE A 199 3.52 -31.65 0.80
N SER A 200 3.15 -30.68 -0.02
CA SER A 200 2.49 -30.93 -1.29
C SER A 200 3.11 -30.19 -2.45
N SER A 201 3.06 -30.83 -3.62
CA SER A 201 3.54 -30.29 -4.89
C SER A 201 2.84 -31.02 -6.05
N TYR A 202 3.27 -30.76 -7.28
CA TYR A 202 2.77 -31.48 -8.44
C TYR A 202 3.03 -32.99 -8.34
N ASP A 203 2.37 -33.76 -9.20
CA ASP A 203 2.45 -35.22 -9.22
C ASP A 203 3.89 -35.76 -9.35
N LEU A 204 4.31 -36.60 -8.41
CA LEU A 204 5.59 -37.33 -8.38
C LEU A 204 5.35 -38.84 -8.29
N GLY A 205 4.16 -39.30 -8.69
CA GLY A 205 3.60 -40.60 -8.39
C GLY A 205 3.04 -40.65 -6.97
N CYS A 206 2.75 -41.87 -6.52
CA CYS A 206 2.23 -42.10 -5.18
C CYS A 206 3.21 -41.70 -4.07
N THR A 207 2.64 -41.43 -2.91
CA THR A 207 3.33 -41.28 -1.64
C THR A 207 3.19 -42.57 -0.85
N SER A 208 4.29 -43.28 -0.62
CA SER A 208 4.28 -44.62 -0.05
C SER A 208 5.10 -44.72 1.24
N PRO A 209 4.56 -45.36 2.29
CA PRO A 209 5.30 -45.65 3.53
C PRO A 209 6.21 -46.89 3.42
N TYR A 210 6.06 -47.71 2.36
CA TYR A 210 6.67 -49.03 2.28
C TYR A 210 8.16 -48.99 1.97
N LYS A 211 8.96 -49.84 2.61
CA LYS A 211 10.43 -49.82 2.53
C LYS A 211 11.00 -49.88 1.11
N SER A 212 10.38 -50.64 0.20
CA SER A 212 10.82 -50.81 -1.18
C SER A 212 10.48 -49.62 -2.09
N SER A 213 9.52 -48.77 -1.70
CA SER A 213 9.01 -47.64 -2.49
C SER A 213 8.84 -46.39 -1.63
N LYS A 214 9.69 -46.24 -0.61
CA LYS A 214 9.47 -45.29 0.48
C LYS A 214 9.62 -43.85 -0.01
N SER A 215 8.53 -43.11 0.00
CA SER A 215 8.54 -41.68 -0.32
C SER A 215 9.10 -40.87 0.83
N TYR A 216 9.80 -39.79 0.49
CA TYR A 216 10.45 -38.94 1.47
C TYR A 216 10.53 -37.49 1.01
N VAL A 217 10.66 -36.59 1.98
CA VAL A 217 11.08 -35.20 1.78
C VAL A 217 12.36 -34.96 2.55
N LYS A 218 13.37 -34.38 1.88
CA LYS A 218 14.59 -33.88 2.54
C LYS A 218 14.57 -32.36 2.55
N VAL A 219 14.68 -31.78 3.74
CA VAL A 219 14.81 -30.34 3.94
C VAL A 219 16.28 -30.05 4.25
N LYS A 220 16.96 -29.35 3.33
CA LYS A 220 18.31 -28.85 3.54
C LYS A 220 18.24 -27.41 4.07
N LEU A 221 18.89 -27.16 5.19
CA LEU A 221 18.98 -25.84 5.80
C LEU A 221 20.26 -25.10 5.36
N GLU A 222 20.30 -23.79 5.53
CA GLU A 222 21.48 -22.97 5.19
C GLU A 222 22.73 -23.32 6.00
N ASN A 223 22.58 -23.80 7.23
CA ASN A 223 23.66 -24.36 8.04
C ASN A 223 24.13 -25.76 7.58
N ASN A 224 23.67 -26.24 6.42
CA ASN A 224 23.93 -27.57 5.84
C ASN A 224 23.33 -28.76 6.60
N ASP A 225 22.51 -28.52 7.64
CA ASP A 225 21.76 -29.60 8.26
C ASP A 225 20.70 -30.15 7.30
N ILE A 226 20.44 -31.46 7.35
CA ILE A 226 19.47 -32.15 6.50
C ILE A 226 18.51 -32.96 7.38
N ILE A 227 17.23 -32.59 7.32
CA ILE A 227 16.13 -33.29 7.98
C ILE A 227 15.40 -34.11 6.93
N THR A 228 15.15 -35.39 7.21
CA THR A 228 14.45 -36.29 6.28
C THR A 228 13.13 -36.73 6.90
N PHE A 229 12.03 -36.37 6.25
CA PHE A 229 10.69 -36.84 6.58
C PHE A 229 10.34 -38.00 5.69
N TYR A 230 9.81 -39.07 6.27
CA TYR A 230 9.24 -40.17 5.53
C TYR A 230 7.73 -40.11 5.62
N HIS A 231 7.06 -40.56 4.55
CA HIS A 231 5.61 -40.61 4.54
C HIS A 231 5.09 -41.50 5.67
N HIS A 232 4.08 -41.01 6.38
CA HIS A 232 3.38 -41.67 7.45
C HIS A 232 1.88 -41.71 7.14
N GLY A 233 1.31 -42.91 7.14
CA GLY A 233 -0.07 -43.15 6.74
C GLY A 233 -0.15 -44.25 5.70
N ASP A 234 -1.30 -44.35 5.05
CA ASP A 234 -1.53 -45.24 3.93
C ASP A 234 -0.91 -44.70 2.63
N ILE A 235 -0.85 -45.52 1.58
CA ILE A 235 -0.45 -45.03 0.27
C ILE A 235 -1.44 -43.95 -0.20
N ASP A 236 -0.90 -42.84 -0.69
CA ASP A 236 -1.66 -41.76 -1.33
C ASP A 236 -1.24 -41.62 -2.80
N CYS A 237 -2.14 -41.91 -3.73
CA CYS A 237 -1.92 -41.80 -5.18
C CYS A 237 -2.84 -40.74 -5.82
N GLY A 238 -3.11 -39.65 -5.10
CA GLY A 238 -3.88 -38.52 -5.64
C GLY A 238 -3.19 -37.80 -6.80
N ASP A 239 -3.89 -36.82 -7.38
CA ASP A 239 -3.41 -36.01 -8.51
C ASP A 239 -2.21 -35.10 -8.16
N GLU A 240 -1.90 -34.97 -6.86
CA GLU A 240 -0.78 -34.17 -6.33
C GLU A 240 0.04 -35.03 -5.38
N PHE A 241 1.36 -34.83 -5.38
CA PHE A 241 2.23 -35.42 -4.36
C PHE A 241 1.85 -34.86 -2.99
N ARG A 242 1.59 -35.73 -2.00
CA ARG A 242 1.26 -35.30 -0.63
C ARG A 242 1.93 -36.17 0.43
N LEU A 243 2.98 -35.64 1.05
CA LEU A 243 3.74 -36.35 2.09
C LEU A 243 3.42 -35.86 3.49
N TYR A 244 2.93 -36.76 4.33
CA TYR A 244 2.74 -36.57 5.76
C TYR A 244 3.98 -37.03 6.52
N GLY A 245 4.74 -36.08 7.06
CA GLY A 245 5.91 -36.35 7.90
C GLY A 245 5.59 -36.12 9.37
N ARG A 246 5.94 -37.08 10.24
CA ARG A 246 5.95 -36.86 11.69
C ARG A 246 7.13 -35.96 12.07
N ILE A 247 6.94 -35.06 13.02
CA ILE A 247 7.99 -34.17 13.54
C ILE A 247 8.25 -34.51 15.02
N SER A 248 9.49 -34.87 15.33
CA SER A 248 9.97 -35.02 16.71
C SER A 248 10.44 -33.68 17.30
N GLU A 249 10.52 -33.58 18.62
CA GLU A 249 11.07 -32.40 19.31
C GLU A 249 12.52 -32.09 18.88
N SER A 250 13.32 -33.12 18.60
CA SER A 250 14.68 -32.95 18.10
C SER A 250 14.72 -32.33 16.70
N GLU A 251 13.78 -32.70 15.84
CA GLU A 251 13.65 -32.12 14.50
C GLU A 251 13.11 -30.69 14.59
N ILE A 252 12.16 -30.40 15.50
CA ILE A 252 11.70 -29.02 15.75
C ILE A 252 12.88 -28.11 16.10
N ALA A 253 13.75 -28.53 17.02
CA ALA A 253 14.92 -27.75 17.41
C ALA A 253 15.87 -27.51 16.22
N ARG A 254 16.09 -28.54 15.39
CA ARG A 254 16.93 -28.45 14.18
C ARG A 254 16.31 -27.53 13.12
N LEU A 255 15.02 -27.67 12.82
CA LEU A 255 14.28 -26.85 11.85
C LEU A 255 14.20 -25.37 12.27
N LYS A 256 14.23 -25.07 13.57
CA LYS A 256 14.31 -23.71 14.09
C LYS A 256 15.73 -23.12 14.09
N SER A 257 16.75 -23.93 13.85
CA SER A 257 18.15 -23.49 13.96
C SER A 257 18.65 -22.67 12.75
N SER A 258 18.01 -22.83 11.59
CA SER A 258 18.46 -22.21 10.35
C SER A 258 17.32 -22.13 9.34
N GLU A 259 17.40 -21.16 8.43
CA GLU A 259 16.52 -21.04 7.27
C GLU A 259 16.61 -22.24 6.33
N ILE A 260 15.54 -22.49 5.58
CA ILE A 260 15.46 -23.50 4.53
C ILE A 260 16.23 -23.00 3.31
N LYS A 261 17.11 -23.85 2.79
CA LYS A 261 17.85 -23.62 1.54
C LYS A 261 17.14 -24.26 0.35
N THR A 262 16.95 -25.58 0.43
CA THR A 262 16.39 -26.39 -0.66
C THR A 262 15.58 -27.54 -0.07
N VAL A 263 14.51 -27.93 -0.74
CA VAL A 263 13.68 -29.09 -0.37
C VAL A 263 13.67 -30.08 -1.53
N ARG A 264 13.97 -31.35 -1.25
CA ARG A 264 13.80 -32.47 -2.18
C ARG A 264 12.56 -33.25 -1.82
N LEU A 265 11.62 -33.39 -2.74
CA LEU A 265 10.46 -34.27 -2.64
C LEU A 265 10.72 -35.51 -3.50
N SER A 266 10.42 -36.71 -3.00
CA SER A 266 10.58 -37.97 -3.72
C SER A 266 9.32 -38.82 -3.57
N GLY A 267 8.58 -38.96 -4.65
CA GLY A 267 7.47 -39.90 -4.79
C GLY A 267 7.94 -41.24 -5.34
N THR A 268 7.00 -42.10 -5.75
CA THR A 268 7.33 -43.41 -6.33
C THR A 268 7.82 -43.34 -7.78
N GLU A 269 7.49 -42.28 -8.51
CA GLU A 269 7.79 -42.16 -9.94
C GLU A 269 8.87 -41.12 -10.25
N GLY A 270 9.15 -40.21 -9.32
CA GLY A 270 10.15 -39.18 -9.53
C GLY A 270 10.51 -38.40 -8.28
N TYR A 271 11.35 -37.39 -8.49
CA TYR A 271 11.72 -36.44 -7.45
C TYR A 271 11.72 -35.01 -8.01
N LEU A 272 11.57 -34.06 -7.11
CA LEU A 272 11.67 -32.63 -7.38
C LEU A 272 12.60 -31.99 -6.36
N ASP A 273 13.54 -31.19 -6.85
CA ASP A 273 14.28 -30.24 -6.03
C ASP A 273 13.69 -28.84 -6.19
N VAL A 274 13.43 -28.19 -5.06
CA VAL A 274 12.90 -26.83 -4.98
C VAL A 274 13.83 -25.98 -4.14
N ASP A 275 14.45 -24.97 -4.75
CA ASP A 275 15.14 -23.93 -4.01
C ASP A 275 14.12 -23.00 -3.34
N VAL A 276 14.35 -22.70 -2.07
CA VAL A 276 13.45 -21.89 -1.27
C VAL A 276 13.99 -20.46 -1.23
N ASP A 277 13.32 -19.56 -1.92
CA ASP A 277 13.70 -18.14 -2.05
C ASP A 277 12.64 -17.17 -1.51
N TYR A 278 11.41 -17.63 -1.28
CA TYR A 278 10.29 -16.80 -0.87
C TYR A 278 10.04 -16.83 0.65
N PHE A 279 9.83 -18.00 1.25
CA PHE A 279 9.54 -18.14 2.68
C PHE A 279 10.59 -19.00 3.41
N LYS A 280 11.85 -18.57 3.36
CA LYS A 280 13.02 -19.28 3.89
C LYS A 280 12.96 -19.60 5.38
N ASP A 281 12.40 -18.69 6.19
CA ASP A 281 12.31 -18.82 7.64
C ASP A 281 10.98 -19.44 8.11
N PHE A 282 10.30 -20.19 7.23
CA PHE A 282 9.01 -20.82 7.50
C PHE A 282 9.00 -21.60 8.82
N PHE A 283 9.91 -22.58 9.00
CA PHE A 283 9.90 -23.40 10.21
C PHE A 283 10.20 -22.60 11.47
N ILE A 284 11.11 -21.62 11.37
CA ILE A 284 11.45 -20.70 12.47
C ILE A 284 10.20 -19.94 12.92
N LYS A 285 9.43 -19.39 11.97
CA LYS A 285 8.25 -18.56 12.26
C LYS A 285 6.99 -19.35 12.56
N LYS A 286 6.81 -20.54 11.97
CA LYS A 286 5.52 -21.25 11.95
C LYS A 286 5.44 -22.48 12.85
N LEU A 287 6.55 -23.10 13.26
CA LEU A 287 6.46 -24.27 14.16
C LEU A 287 5.75 -23.95 15.48
N LYS A 288 5.88 -22.70 15.98
CA LYS A 288 5.14 -22.20 17.16
C LYS A 288 3.61 -22.30 17.03
N CYS A 289 3.08 -22.41 15.82
CA CYS A 289 1.64 -22.48 15.57
C CYS A 289 1.04 -23.83 15.99
N ILE A 290 1.88 -24.86 16.18
CA ILE A 290 1.50 -26.24 16.51
C ILE A 290 2.24 -26.79 17.75
N GLU A 291 2.86 -25.91 18.54
CA GLU A 291 3.53 -26.28 19.80
C GLU A 291 2.55 -26.41 20.97
#